data_AF-A0A534B5M4-F1
#
_entry.id   AF-A0A534B5M4-F1
#
_cell.length_a   1.000
_cell.length_b   1.000
_cell.length_c   1.000
_cell.angle_alpha   90.00
_cell.angle_beta   90.00
_cell.angle_gamma   90.00
#
_symmetry.space_group_name_H-M   'P 1'
#
loop_
_entity.id
_entity.type
_entity.pdbx_description
1 polymer ?
#
loop_
_entity_poly.entity_id
_entity_poly.type
_entity_poly.pdbx_seq_one_letter_code
_entity_poly.pdbx_strand_id
1 'polypeptide(L)'
;MARLMRGTLLLAFAAFLWRDGSAAPDPRLAAAIPAIESTIKKSGADVAVAFRTLDGRTQWLRRPDEPFHAASTMKVAVLIELYRQARQGKLKLDDPL
;
A
#
# COMPACT_ATOMS: atom_id res chain seq x y z
N MET A 1 43.08 -8.25 -36.96
CA MET A 1 42.86 -9.18 -35.82
C MET A 1 42.42 -8.37 -34.61
N ALA A 2 41.27 -8.76 -34.01
CA ALA A 2 40.84 -8.59 -32.61
C ALA A 2 40.95 -7.20 -31.93
N ARG A 3 40.00 -6.74 -31.12
CA ARG A 3 38.60 -7.02 -30.80
C ARG A 3 38.27 -5.94 -29.76
N LEU A 4 37.05 -5.41 -29.80
CA LEU A 4 36.24 -5.21 -28.59
C LEU A 4 36.81 -4.32 -27.46
N MET A 5 36.51 -3.02 -27.49
CA MET A 5 36.37 -2.21 -26.27
C MET A 5 35.45 -1.02 -26.56
N ARG A 6 34.16 -1.29 -26.82
CA ARG A 6 33.11 -0.26 -26.99
C ARG A 6 31.83 -0.56 -26.21
N GLY A 7 31.88 -1.46 -25.24
CA GLY A 7 30.68 -1.99 -24.56
C GLY A 7 30.44 -1.51 -23.12
N THR A 8 31.39 -0.81 -22.47
CA THR A 8 31.34 -0.66 -21.01
C THR A 8 30.72 0.66 -20.53
N LEU A 9 30.60 1.68 -21.39
CA LEU A 9 30.11 3.00 -20.96
C LEU A 9 28.58 3.17 -21.01
N LEU A 10 27.86 2.29 -21.72
CA LEU A 10 26.40 2.38 -21.88
C LEU A 10 25.61 1.74 -20.74
N LEU A 11 26.22 0.87 -19.94
CA LEU A 11 25.55 0.19 -18.82
C LEU A 11 25.40 1.07 -17.57
N ALA A 12 26.25 2.08 -17.38
CA ALA A 12 26.19 2.96 -16.21
C ALA A 12 25.03 3.97 -16.27
N PHE A 13 24.54 4.33 -17.46
CA PHE A 13 23.47 5.32 -17.63
C PHE A 13 22.06 4.73 -17.40
N ALA A 14 21.87 3.45 -17.69
CA ALA A 14 20.58 2.76 -17.50
C ALA A 14 20.26 2.50 -16.02
N ALA A 15 21.27 2.36 -15.16
CA ALA A 15 21.08 2.15 -13.72
C ALA A 15 20.60 3.42 -12.98
N PHE A 16 20.85 4.61 -13.52
CA PHE A 16 20.44 5.88 -12.90
C PHE A 16 18.95 6.20 -13.14
N LEU A 17 18.35 5.62 -14.18
CA LEU A 17 16.94 5.81 -14.53
C LEU A 17 16.01 4.76 -13.90
N TRP A 18 16.57 3.73 -13.25
CA TRP A 18 15.83 2.80 -12.38
C TRP A 18 15.98 3.17 -10.91
N ARG A 19 16.05 4.47 -10.60
CA ARG A 19 15.82 4.90 -9.23
C ARG A 19 14.33 4.74 -8.99
N ASP A 20 13.95 3.61 -8.38
CA ASP A 20 12.61 3.45 -7.83
C ASP A 20 12.22 4.75 -7.12
N GLY A 21 11.08 5.31 -7.50
CA GLY A 21 10.52 6.50 -6.87
C GLY A 21 10.08 6.26 -5.41
N SER A 22 10.50 5.13 -4.81
CA SER A 22 10.39 4.88 -3.38
C SER A 22 11.32 5.87 -2.66
N ALA A 23 10.74 7.00 -2.27
CA ALA A 23 11.32 7.81 -1.21
C ALA A 23 11.66 6.87 -0.03
N ALA A 24 12.80 7.11 0.62
CA ALA A 24 13.12 6.39 1.85
C ALA A 24 11.91 6.46 2.79
N PRO A 25 11.52 5.36 3.45
CA PRO A 25 10.36 5.34 4.33
C PRO A 25 10.42 6.52 5.31
N ASP A 26 9.29 7.19 5.54
CA ASP A 26 9.21 8.28 6.52
C ASP A 26 9.93 7.87 7.80
N PRO A 27 10.94 8.62 8.27
CA PRO A 27 11.78 8.22 9.40
C PRO A 27 10.96 7.99 10.67
N ARG A 28 9.79 8.63 10.80
CA ARG A 28 8.86 8.41 11.90
C ARG A 28 8.22 7.03 11.83
N LEU A 29 7.84 6.58 10.62
CA LEU A 29 7.30 5.24 10.42
C LEU A 29 8.39 4.20 10.69
N ALA A 30 9.59 4.40 10.16
CA ALA A 30 10.73 3.52 10.40
C ALA A 30 11.04 3.37 11.91
N ALA A 31 11.01 4.48 12.66
CA ALA A 31 11.21 4.48 14.10
C ALA A 31 10.05 3.82 14.87
N ALA A 32 8.82 3.86 14.35
CA ALA A 32 7.63 3.28 14.99
C ALA A 32 7.47 1.76 14.78
N ILE A 33 7.96 1.22 13.66
CA ILE A 33 7.78 -0.20 13.29
C ILE A 33 8.21 -1.17 14.41
N PRO A 34 9.37 -1.03 15.07
CA PRO A 34 9.77 -1.94 16.16
C PRO A 34 8.78 -1.95 17.33
N ALA A 35 8.22 -0.79 17.69
CA ALA A 35 7.23 -0.69 18.74
C ALA A 35 5.89 -1.34 18.33
N ILE A 36 5.48 -1.16 17.07
CA ILE A 36 4.28 -1.80 16.52
C ILE A 36 4.43 -3.33 16.50
N GLU A 37 5.56 -3.85 16.02
CA GLU A 37 5.85 -5.29 16.00
C GLU A 37 5.91 -5.88 17.41
N SER A 38 6.48 -5.15 18.39
CA SER A 38 6.43 -5.54 19.80
C SER A 38 4.98 -5.63 20.32
N THR A 39 4.11 -4.67 19.99
CA THR A 39 2.70 -4.70 20.38
C THR A 39 1.96 -5.88 19.75
N ILE A 40 2.20 -6.15 18.47
CA ILE A 40 1.63 -7.32 17.77
C ILE A 40 2.10 -8.62 18.42
N LYS A 41 3.39 -8.76 18.72
CA LYS A 41 3.92 -9.97 19.37
C LYS A 41 3.30 -10.19 20.76
N LYS A 42 3.13 -9.10 21.53
CA LYS A 42 2.54 -9.16 22.88
C LYS A 42 1.04 -9.48 22.88
N SER A 43 0.32 -9.19 21.80
CA SER A 43 -1.12 -9.47 21.75
C SER A 43 -1.43 -10.96 21.61
N GLY A 44 -0.51 -11.75 21.05
CA GLY A 44 -0.74 -13.17 20.75
C GLY A 44 -1.76 -13.41 19.63
N ALA A 45 -2.18 -12.35 18.93
CA ALA A 45 -3.19 -12.41 17.88
C ALA A 45 -2.57 -12.47 16.47
N ASP A 46 -3.36 -12.92 15.51
CA ASP A 46 -3.06 -12.73 14.10
C ASP A 46 -3.40 -11.29 13.67
N VAL A 47 -2.39 -10.58 13.19
CA VAL A 47 -2.50 -9.17 12.79
C VAL A 47 -1.89 -8.97 11.40
N ALA A 48 -2.68 -8.51 10.45
CA ALA A 48 -2.18 -7.93 9.19
C ALA A 48 -2.27 -6.41 9.23
N VAL A 49 -1.35 -5.73 8.55
CA VAL A 49 -1.35 -4.26 8.43
C VAL A 49 -1.02 -3.86 7.00
N ALA A 50 -1.85 -2.98 6.44
CA ALA A 50 -1.53 -2.25 5.21
C ALA A 50 -1.60 -0.75 5.49
N PHE A 51 -0.45 -0.10 5.54
CA PHE A 51 -0.34 1.36 5.70
C PHE A 51 0.29 1.96 4.45
N ARG A 52 -0.31 3.04 3.93
CA ARG A 52 0.23 3.82 2.82
C ARG A 52 -0.25 5.27 2.91
N THR A 53 0.63 6.22 2.61
CA THR A 53 0.25 7.64 2.44
C THR A 53 -0.48 7.86 1.12
N LEU A 54 -1.35 8.86 1.02
CA LEU A 54 -2.12 9.13 -0.20
C LEU A 54 -1.26 9.42 -1.44
N ASP A 55 -0.05 9.97 -1.22
CA ASP A 55 0.94 10.20 -2.28
C ASP A 55 1.75 8.95 -2.66
N GLY A 56 1.52 7.82 -1.99
CA GLY A 56 2.19 6.54 -2.23
C GLY A 56 3.66 6.49 -1.82
N ARG A 57 4.24 7.58 -1.30
CA ARG A 57 5.68 7.67 -1.01
C ARG A 57 6.11 6.87 0.21
N THR A 58 5.23 6.73 1.20
CA THR A 58 5.49 5.94 2.41
C THR A 58 4.51 4.80 2.48
N GLN A 59 5.03 3.59 2.68
CA GLN A 59 4.23 2.40 2.92
C GLN A 59 4.88 1.46 3.92
N TRP A 60 4.06 0.71 4.62
CA TRP A 60 4.47 -0.46 5.38
C TRP A 60 3.38 -1.52 5.30
N LEU A 61 3.76 -2.71 4.85
CA LEU A 61 2.87 -3.83 4.58
C LEU A 61 3.34 -5.04 5.40
N ARG A 62 2.44 -5.62 6.18
CA ARG A 62 2.65 -6.81 6.98
C ARG A 62 1.52 -7.78 6.71
N ARG A 63 1.81 -8.88 6.01
CA ARG A 63 0.83 -9.89 5.58
C ARG A 63 -0.41 -9.28 4.88
N PRO A 64 -0.22 -8.34 3.92
CA PRO A 64 -1.32 -7.53 3.38
C PRO A 64 -2.37 -8.35 2.61
N ASP A 65 -1.99 -9.51 2.08
CA ASP A 65 -2.85 -10.38 1.27
C ASP A 65 -3.43 -11.55 2.08
N GLU A 66 -3.19 -11.60 3.40
CA GLU A 66 -3.78 -12.59 4.28
C GLU A 66 -5.27 -12.26 4.50
N PRO A 67 -6.20 -13.21 4.27
CA PRO A 67 -7.63 -12.94 4.41
C PRO A 67 -8.03 -12.86 5.89
N PHE A 68 -8.81 -11.84 6.25
CA PHE A 68 -9.43 -11.68 7.57
C PHE A 68 -10.94 -11.52 7.44
N HIS A 69 -11.68 -11.88 8.50
CA HIS A 69 -13.10 -11.56 8.58
C HIS A 69 -13.30 -10.04 8.62
N ALA A 70 -13.98 -9.49 7.61
CA ALA A 70 -14.20 -8.05 7.51
C ALA A 70 -15.09 -7.48 8.63
N ALA A 71 -15.96 -8.28 9.24
CA ALA A 71 -16.91 -7.82 10.27
C ALA A 71 -17.63 -6.52 9.83
N SER A 72 -17.82 -5.54 10.72
CA SER A 72 -18.46 -4.27 10.35
C SER A 72 -17.63 -3.37 9.41
N THR A 73 -16.36 -3.69 9.11
CA THR A 73 -15.57 -2.89 8.15
C THR A 73 -16.08 -3.02 6.71
N MET A 74 -16.77 -4.13 6.38
CA MET A 74 -17.41 -4.32 5.08
C MET A 74 -18.42 -3.21 4.73
N LYS A 75 -19.00 -2.53 5.73
CA LYS A 75 -19.94 -1.42 5.51
C LYS A 75 -19.31 -0.28 4.71
N VAL A 76 -17.98 -0.09 4.79
CA VAL A 76 -17.30 0.91 3.97
C VAL A 76 -17.45 0.59 2.48
N ALA A 77 -17.22 -0.67 2.09
CA ALA A 77 -17.40 -1.10 0.70
C ALA A 77 -18.87 -1.00 0.25
N VAL A 78 -19.81 -1.38 1.13
CA VAL A 78 -21.25 -1.23 0.88
C VAL A 78 -21.62 0.23 0.65
N LEU A 79 -21.13 1.15 1.48
CA LEU A 79 -21.41 2.58 1.36
C LEU A 79 -20.79 3.19 0.11
N ILE A 80 -19.55 2.79 -0.26
CA ILE A 80 -18.93 3.22 -1.53
C ILE A 80 -19.85 2.91 -2.71
N GLU A 81 -20.39 1.69 -2.76
CA GLU A 81 -21.30 1.26 -3.82
C GLU A 81 -22.66 1.97 -3.75
N LEU A 82 -23.23 2.09 -2.54
CA LEU A 82 -24.51 2.80 -2.32
C LEU A 82 -24.43 4.24 -2.85
N TYR A 83 -23.41 5.00 -2.46
CA TYR A 83 -23.23 6.37 -2.93
C TYR A 83 -22.92 6.44 -4.43
N ARG A 84 -22.23 5.45 -5.00
CA ARG A 84 -22.02 5.36 -6.45
C ARG A 84 -23.35 5.19 -7.19
N GLN A 85 -24.25 4.34 -6.71
CA GLN A 85 -25.57 4.14 -7.31
C GLN A 85 -26.49 5.35 -7.15
N ALA A 86 -26.48 5.99 -5.98
CA ALA A 86 -27.22 7.24 -5.74
C ALA A 86 -26.77 8.35 -6.72
N ARG A 87 -25.46 8.51 -6.92
CA ARG A 87 -24.90 9.45 -7.92
C ARG A 87 -25.29 9.10 -9.37
N GLN A 88 -25.60 7.84 -9.65
CA GLN A 88 -26.08 7.38 -10.95
C GLN A 88 -27.61 7.52 -11.10
N GLY A 89 -28.33 8.00 -10.08
CA GLY A 89 -29.78 8.13 -10.08
C GLY A 89 -30.52 6.79 -10.00
N LYS A 90 -29.85 5.71 -9.57
CA LYS A 90 -30.46 4.36 -9.50
C LYS A 90 -31.33 4.13 -8.27
N LEU A 91 -31.12 4.92 -7.22
CA LEU A 91 -31.83 4.91 -5.96
C LEU A 91 -31.75 6.29 -5.32
N LYS A 92 -32.61 6.56 -4.33
CA LYS A 92 -32.47 7.73 -3.46
C LYS A 92 -32.10 7.28 -2.05
N LEU A 93 -31.32 8.10 -1.36
CA LEU A 93 -30.82 7.77 -0.03
C LEU A 93 -31.88 7.97 1.07
N ASP A 94 -32.96 8.68 0.74
CA ASP A 94 -34.13 8.93 1.58
C ASP A 94 -35.31 8.01 1.25
N ASP A 95 -35.11 7.02 0.36
CA ASP A 95 -36.11 5.98 0.14
C ASP A 95 -36.34 5.20 1.45
N PRO A 96 -37.60 4.87 1.79
CA PRO A 96 -37.88 4.01 2.94
C PRO A 96 -37.27 2.62 2.73
N LEU A 97 -36.69 2.07 3.80
CA LEU A 97 -36.14 0.70 3.82
C LEU A 97 -37.23 -0.35 4.00
#